data_AF-A0A238WH96-F1
#
_entry.id   AF-A0A238WH96-F1
#
_cell.length_a   1.000
_cell.length_b   1.000
_cell.length_c   1.000
_cell.angle_alpha   90.00
_cell.angle_beta   90.00
_cell.angle_gamma   90.00
#
_symmetry.space_group_name_H-M   'P 1'
#
loop_
_entity.id
_entity.type
_entity.pdbx_description
1 polymer ?
#
loop_
_entity_poly.entity_id
_entity_poly.type
_entity_poly.pdbx_seq_one_letter_code
_entity_poly.pdbx_strand_id
1 'polypeptide(L)' 'MAIQESSTFDCPSCDMKAPSTAVPYDPLGYVVCPACAYSGGPEDG' A
#
# COMPACT_ATOMS: atom_id res chain seq x y z
N MET A 1 -23.09 -14.17 2.34
CA MET A 1 -22.32 -12.92 2.20
C MET A 1 -20.87 -13.32 2.05
N ALA A 2 -20.35 -13.33 0.82
CA ALA A 2 -18.96 -13.69 0.58
C ALA A 2 -18.09 -12.54 1.09
N ILE A 3 -17.23 -12.90 2.03
CA ILE A 3 -16.26 -12.03 2.70
C ILE A 3 -15.53 -11.16 1.69
N GLN A 4 -15.45 -9.86 2.00
CA GLN A 4 -14.72 -8.85 1.25
C GLN A 4 -13.31 -9.38 1.00
N GLU A 5 -12.97 -9.62 -0.26
CA GLU A 5 -11.63 -9.98 -0.69
C GLU A 5 -10.72 -8.85 -0.21
N SER A 6 -10.02 -9.10 0.89
CA SER A 6 -9.22 -8.10 1.57
C SER A 6 -8.08 -7.79 0.63
N SER A 7 -8.21 -6.71 -0.14
CA SER A 7 -7.13 -6.24 -1.00
C SER A 7 -5.86 -6.20 -0.16
N THR A 8 -4.90 -7.02 -0.58
CA THR A 8 -3.60 -7.12 0.06
C THR A 8 -2.69 -6.21 -0.74
N PHE A 9 -2.13 -5.21 -0.09
CA PHE A 9 -1.11 -4.36 -0.68
C PHE A 9 0.19 -5.17 -0.80
N ASP A 10 0.72 -5.21 -2.01
CA ASP A 10 2.02 -5.79 -2.34
C ASP A 10 2.96 -4.66 -2.75
N CYS A 11 4.09 -4.53 -2.04
CA CYS A 11 5.05 -3.46 -2.30
C CYS A 11 6.08 -3.91 -3.35
N PRO A 12 6.18 -3.24 -4.52
CA PRO A 12 7.12 -3.61 -5.57
C PRO A 12 8.59 -3.34 -5.20
N SER A 13 8.84 -2.55 -4.16
CA SER A 13 10.20 -2.18 -3.74
C SER A 13 10.84 -3.19 -2.78
N CYS A 14 10.05 -3.79 -1.88
CA CYS A 14 10.55 -4.72 -0.85
C CYS A 14 9.82 -6.07 -0.79
N ASP A 15 8.89 -6.34 -1.71
CA ASP A 15 8.01 -7.52 -1.76
C ASP A 15 7.18 -7.74 -0.46
N MET A 16 6.98 -6.68 0.33
CA MET A 16 6.14 -6.75 1.52
C MET A 16 4.68 -6.94 1.11
N LYS A 17 4.01 -7.89 1.78
CA LYS A 17 2.57 -8.13 1.66
C LYS A 17 1.89 -7.71 2.95
N ALA A 18 0.97 -6.75 2.89
CA ALA A 18 0.22 -6.28 4.05
C ALA A 18 -1.25 -6.04 3.66
N PRO A 19 -2.21 -6.25 4.55
CA PRO A 19 -3.61 -5.92 4.25
C PRO A 19 -3.77 -4.41 4.05
N SER A 20 -4.54 -3.97 3.04
CA SER A 20 -4.74 -2.54 2.76
C SER A 20 -5.31 -1.75 3.94
N THR A 21 -5.97 -2.41 4.90
CA THR A 21 -6.46 -1.80 6.15
C THR A 21 -5.35 -1.46 7.14
N ALA A 22 -4.18 -2.09 7.03
CA ALA A 22 -3.01 -1.85 7.88
C ALA A 22 -1.95 -0.97 7.20
N VAL A 23 -2.15 -0.62 5.94
CA VAL A 23 -1.18 0.15 5.15
C VAL A 23 -1.50 1.64 5.33
N PRO A 24 -0.53 2.46 5.76
CA PRO A 24 -0.75 3.90 5.92
C PRO A 24 -0.94 4.57 4.55
N TYR A 25 -1.69 5.67 4.57
CA TYR A 25 -1.86 6.55 3.42
C TYR A 25 -1.17 7.89 3.71
N ASP A 26 -0.51 8.44 2.70
CA ASP A 26 0.09 9.77 2.75
C ASP A 26 -1.00 10.86 2.76
N PRO A 27 -0.72 12.13 3.14
CA PRO A 27 -1.72 13.20 3.14
C PRO A 27 -2.42 13.44 1.80
N LEU A 28 -1.79 13.01 0.70
CA LEU A 28 -2.34 13.08 -0.66
C LEU A 28 -3.29 11.91 -0.99
N GLY A 29 -3.42 10.92 -0.11
CA GLY A 29 -4.25 9.73 -0.31
C GLY A 29 -3.56 8.57 -1.04
N TYR A 30 -2.24 8.66 -1.26
CA TYR A 30 -1.46 7.56 -1.83
C TYR A 30 -1.10 6.53 -0.78
N VAL A 31 -1.10 5.26 -1.18
CA VAL A 31 -0.69 4.15 -0.34
C VAL A 31 0.83 4.20 -0.08
N VAL A 32 1.23 4.07 1.19
CA VAL A 32 2.63 4.10 1.61
C VAL A 32 2.99 2.77 2.25
N CYS A 33 4.03 2.11 1.72
CA CYS A 33 4.53 0.88 2.30
C CYS A 33 5.09 1.12 3.71
N PRO A 34 4.59 0.43 4.75
CA PRO A 34 5.08 0.65 6.12
C PRO A 34 6.46 0.05 6.38
N ALA A 35 6.98 -0.84 5.52
CA ALA A 35 8.33 -1.41 5.67
C ALA A 35 9.43 -0.52 5.10
N CYS A 36 9.26 -0.01 3.88
CA CYS A 36 10.28 0.78 3.19
C CYS A 36 9.88 2.23 2.88
N ALA A 37 8.69 2.67 3.32
CA ALA A 37 8.11 3.99 3.01
C ALA A 37 7.90 4.27 1.51
N TYR A 38 7.87 3.23 0.67
CA TYR A 38 7.56 3.38 -0.76
C TYR A 38 6.13 3.85 -0.97
N SER A 39 5.96 5.05 -1.55
CA SER A 39 4.68 5.60 -1.97
C SER A 39 4.47 5.34 -3.47
N GLY A 40 3.42 4.62 -3.84
CA GLY A 40 3.08 4.34 -5.26
C GLY A 40 2.51 5.54 -6.03
N GLY A 41 2.89 6.77 -5.65
CA GLY A 41 2.57 7.96 -6.42
C GLY A 41 3.38 7.99 -7.71
N PRO A 42 2.89 8.63 -8.79
CA PRO A 42 3.72 8.89 -9.96
C PRO A 42 4.96 9.63 -9.46
N GLU A 43 6.11 8.99 -9.63
CA GLU A 43 7.41 9.56 -9.32
C GLU A 43 7.52 10.87 -10.11
N ASP A 44 7.50 11.98 -9.38
CA ASP A 44 7.58 13.35 -9.91
C ASP A 44 8.80 13.41 -10.85
N GLY A 45 8.51 13.56 -12.14
CA GLY A 45 9.48 13.68 -13.23
C GLY A 45 8.99 14.72 -14.22
#